data_AF-X1MK31-F1
#
_entry.id   AF-X1MK31-F1
#
_cell.length_a   1.000
_cell.length_b   1.000
_cell.length_c   1.000
_cell.angle_alpha   90.00
_cell.angle_beta   90.00
_cell.angle_gamma   90.00
#
_symmetry.space_group_name_H-M   'P 1'
#
loop_
_entity.id
_entity.type
_entity.pdbx_description
1 polymer ?
#
loop_
_entity_poly.entity_id
_entity_poly.type
_entity_poly.pdbx_seq_one_letter_code
_entity_poly.pdbx_strand_id
1 'polypeptide(L)'
;MIRFLFKGLLRDRNRSLLPILVVTAGVTLTVFLHCYITGVLGEMIEFSAKYTSGHVKIMTRAYAENKNQVPNDLALIEVNDLISNLQNDYPAMEFVQRINFGGLLDAPDENGETKKQGVAAGIAVDIISENSKEIDRLNIKNSLKKGRLPEKPNELL
;
A
#
# COMPACT_ATOMS: atom_id res chain seq x y z
N MET A 1 39.10 22.76 34.36
CA MET A 1 37.70 23.23 34.58
C MET A 1 36.63 22.17 34.30
N ILE A 2 36.57 21.54 33.12
CA ILE A 2 35.46 20.63 32.76
C ILE A 2 35.23 19.46 33.75
N ARG A 3 36.31 18.86 34.27
CA ARG A 3 36.26 17.79 35.30
C ARG A 3 35.61 18.24 36.61
N PHE A 4 35.73 19.51 36.96
CA PHE A 4 35.12 20.07 38.17
C PHE A 4 33.60 20.21 38.00
N LEU A 5 33.15 20.68 36.83
CA LEU A 5 31.73 20.78 36.49
C LEU A 5 31.04 19.41 36.48
N PHE A 6 31.64 18.40 35.84
CA PHE A 6 31.10 17.04 35.83
C PHE A 6 30.99 16.43 37.24
N LYS A 7 32.00 16.62 38.10
CA LYS A 7 31.93 16.17 39.49
C LYS A 7 30.84 16.90 40.28
N GLY A 8 30.62 18.19 40.02
CA GLY A 8 29.52 18.96 40.62
C GLY A 8 28.14 18.45 40.20
N LEU A 9 27.98 18.14 38.91
CA LEU A 9 26.75 17.64 38.30
C LEU A 9 26.37 16.23 38.83
N LEU A 10 27.38 15.36 39.02
CA LEU A 10 27.20 14.03 39.60
C LEU A 10 26.93 14.07 41.12
N ARG A 11 27.47 15.06 41.84
CA ARG A 11 27.32 15.18 43.30
C ARG A 11 25.94 15.71 43.70
N ASP A 12 25.34 16.58 42.89
CA ASP A 12 24.05 17.20 43.18
C ASP A 12 22.94 16.63 42.28
N ARG A 13 22.46 15.45 42.69
CA ARG A 13 21.50 14.62 41.94
C ARG A 13 20.17 15.33 41.69
N ASN A 14 19.66 16.08 42.66
CA ASN A 14 18.37 16.78 42.53
C ASN A 14 18.44 17.96 41.55
N ARG A 15 19.57 18.69 41.51
CA ARG A 15 19.75 19.84 40.60
C ARG A 15 20.06 19.43 39.17
N SER A 16 20.58 18.22 38.95
CA SER A 16 21.05 17.78 37.64
C SER A 16 20.10 16.79 36.96
N LEU A 17 19.44 15.89 37.70
CA LEU A 17 18.57 14.87 37.09
C LEU A 17 17.31 15.44 36.47
N LEU A 18 16.63 16.37 37.15
CA LEU A 18 15.35 16.88 36.66
C LEU A 18 15.52 17.64 35.32
N PRO A 19 16.51 18.54 35.14
CA PRO A 19 16.80 19.14 33.84
C PRO A 19 17.16 18.11 32.76
N ILE A 20 17.98 17.10 33.10
CA ILE A 20 18.36 16.05 32.14
C ILE A 20 17.14 15.26 31.69
N LEU A 21 16.26 14.86 32.61
CA LEU A 21 15.04 14.12 32.28
C LEU A 21 14.10 14.95 31.41
N VAL A 22 13.90 16.24 31.74
CA VAL A 22 13.04 17.13 30.95
C VAL A 22 13.60 17.33 29.54
N VAL A 23 14.90 17.59 29.39
CA VAL A 23 15.53 17.74 28.08
C VAL A 23 15.51 16.43 27.30
N THR A 24 15.81 15.30 27.95
CA THR A 24 15.78 13.98 27.31
C THR A 24 14.37 13.64 26.85
N ALA A 25 13.35 13.85 27.68
CA ALA A 25 11.96 13.60 27.32
C ALA A 25 11.51 14.50 26.17
N GLY A 26 11.85 15.79 26.21
CA GLY A 26 11.54 16.74 25.14
C GLY A 26 12.17 16.34 23.81
N VAL A 27 13.49 16.08 23.80
CA VAL A 27 14.22 15.65 22.60
C VAL A 27 13.69 14.31 22.08
N THR A 28 13.47 13.34 22.96
CA THR A 28 12.93 12.02 22.58
C THR A 28 11.56 12.17 21.93
N LEU A 29 10.66 12.95 22.53
CA LEU A 29 9.33 13.19 21.97
C LEU A 29 9.41 13.86 20.59
N THR A 30 10.24 14.89 20.44
CA THR A 30 10.40 15.59 19.16
C THR A 30 10.97 14.68 18.07
N VAL A 31 12.04 13.95 18.36
CA VAL A 31 12.67 13.03 17.40
C VAL A 31 11.73 11.88 17.06
N PHE A 32 11.10 11.28 18.06
CA PHE A 32 10.13 10.20 17.86
C PHE A 32 8.99 10.65 16.95
N LEU A 33 8.37 11.79 17.26
CA LEU A 33 7.24 12.30 16.48
C LEU A 33 7.67 12.63 15.04
N HIS A 34 8.84 13.25 14.87
CA HIS A 34 9.37 13.57 13.54
C HIS A 34 9.61 12.31 12.70
N CYS A 35 10.29 11.31 13.27
CA CYS A 35 10.54 10.04 12.59
C CYS A 35 9.23 9.29 12.29
N TYR A 36 8.29 9.28 13.24
CA TYR A 36 6.99 8.62 13.07
C TYR A 36 6.19 9.25 11.93
N ILE A 37 6.03 10.58 11.93
CA ILE A 37 5.29 11.29 10.88
C ILE A 37 5.96 11.06 9.51
N THR A 38 7.29 11.19 9.45
CA THR A 38 8.03 10.99 8.20
C THR A 38 7.90 9.55 7.68
N GLY A 39 7.95 8.57 8.58
CA GLY A 39 7.73 7.16 8.24
C GLY A 39 6.33 6.91 7.69
N VAL A 40 5.29 7.37 8.39
CA VAL A 40 3.89 7.22 7.95
C VAL A 40 3.65 7.89 6.60
N LEU A 41 4.19 9.09 6.37
CA LEU A 41 4.07 9.78 5.09
C LEU A 41 4.80 9.02 3.96
N GLY A 42 5.97 8.44 4.24
CA GLY A 42 6.71 7.60 3.30
C GLY A 42 5.91 6.35 2.92
N GLU A 43 5.38 5.63 3.92
CA GLU A 43 4.53 4.46 3.70
C GLU A 43 3.26 4.81 2.91
N MET A 44 2.65 5.98 3.16
CA MET A 44 1.47 6.43 2.42
C MET A 44 1.75 6.60 0.92
N ILE A 45 2.91 7.16 0.57
CA ILE A 45 3.34 7.31 -0.83
C ILE A 45 3.57 5.94 -1.46
N GLU A 46 4.28 5.05 -0.78
CA GLU A 46 4.56 3.70 -1.27
C GLU A 46 3.28 2.88 -1.45
N PHE A 47 2.35 2.97 -0.49
CA PHE A 47 1.05 2.33 -0.55
C PHE A 47 0.22 2.86 -1.74
N SER A 48 0.17 4.18 -1.91
CA SER A 48 -0.52 4.79 -3.05
C SER A 48 0.06 4.31 -4.39
N ALA A 49 1.39 4.23 -4.49
CA ALA A 49 2.07 3.75 -5.69
C ALA A 49 1.77 2.27 -5.96
N LYS A 50 1.81 1.41 -4.94
CA LYS A 50 1.56 -0.04 -5.11
C LYS A 50 0.10 -0.35 -5.48
N TYR A 51 -0.87 0.33 -4.85
CA TYR A 51 -2.29 -0.05 -4.96
C TYR A 51 -3.11 0.77 -5.95
N THR A 52 -2.72 2.03 -6.26
CA THR A 52 -3.64 2.95 -6.96
C THR A 52 -3.09 3.56 -8.24
N SER A 53 -1.93 4.19 -8.15
CA SER A 53 -1.41 5.10 -9.16
C SER A 53 -0.16 4.57 -9.86
N GLY A 54 0.66 3.77 -9.16
CA GLY A 54 2.02 3.55 -9.61
C GLY A 54 2.83 4.85 -9.57
N HIS A 55 4.07 4.77 -10.05
CA HIS A 55 4.86 5.97 -10.34
C HIS A 55 4.31 6.69 -11.58
N VAL A 56 3.74 5.92 -12.51
CA VAL A 56 3.10 6.40 -13.73
C VAL A 56 1.79 5.64 -13.93
N LYS A 57 0.71 6.36 -14.22
CA LYS A 57 -0.60 5.78 -14.53
C LYS A 57 -1.00 6.14 -15.95
N ILE A 58 -1.34 5.12 -16.74
CA ILE A 58 -1.84 5.27 -18.10
C ILE A 58 -3.34 5.05 -18.08
N MET A 59 -4.10 6.01 -18.60
CA MET A 59 -5.55 5.95 -18.71
C MET A 59 -6.02 6.78 -19.90
N THR A 60 -7.22 6.51 -20.40
CA THR A 60 -7.84 7.37 -21.41
C THR A 60 -8.25 8.71 -20.78
N ARG A 61 -8.38 9.76 -21.61
CA ARG A 61 -8.86 11.07 -21.14
C ARG A 61 -10.26 10.99 -20.51
N ALA A 62 -11.15 10.22 -21.13
CA ALA A 62 -12.51 10.00 -20.63
C ALA A 62 -12.52 9.30 -19.26
N TYR A 63 -11.65 8.31 -19.06
CA TYR A 63 -11.45 7.67 -17.76
C TYR A 63 -10.93 8.67 -16.72
N ALA A 64 -9.98 9.53 -17.10
CA ALA A 64 -9.38 10.52 -16.20
C ALA A 64 -10.40 11.54 -15.67
N GLU A 65 -11.30 12.01 -16.53
CA GLU A 65 -12.39 12.94 -16.18
C GLU A 65 -13.36 12.33 -15.15
N ASN A 66 -13.62 11.02 -15.26
CA ASN A 66 -14.58 10.30 -14.42
C ASN A 66 -13.93 9.36 -13.40
N LYS A 67 -12.63 9.50 -13.11
CA LYS A 67 -11.85 8.54 -12.31
C LYS A 67 -12.45 8.22 -10.94
N ASN A 68 -13.18 9.17 -10.34
CA ASN A 68 -13.80 9.03 -9.02
C ASN A 68 -14.94 8.00 -9.03
N GLN A 69 -15.49 7.67 -10.20
CA GLN A 69 -16.56 6.69 -10.37
C GLN A 69 -16.04 5.28 -10.67
N VAL A 70 -14.72 5.11 -10.85
CA VAL A 70 -14.10 3.85 -11.30
C VAL A 70 -14.82 3.27 -12.55
N PRO A 71 -14.83 4.02 -13.67
CA PRO A 71 -15.65 3.70 -14.84
C PRO A 71 -15.01 2.55 -15.64
N ASN A 72 -15.38 1.31 -15.31
CA ASN A 72 -14.88 0.10 -15.98
C ASN A 72 -15.30 -0.01 -17.45
N ASP A 73 -16.39 0.67 -17.81
CA ASP A 73 -16.83 0.87 -19.19
C ASP A 73 -15.86 1.72 -20.02
N LEU A 74 -15.05 2.57 -19.37
CA LEU A 74 -14.02 3.41 -19.99
C LEU A 74 -12.61 2.81 -19.86
N ALA A 75 -12.50 1.55 -19.44
CA ALA A 75 -11.23 0.85 -19.32
C ALA A 75 -10.54 0.66 -20.68
N LEU A 76 -9.22 0.55 -20.67
CA LEU A 76 -8.46 0.19 -21.87
C LEU A 76 -8.70 -1.28 -22.20
N ILE A 77 -8.91 -1.58 -23.48
CA ILE A 77 -9.14 -2.92 -24.02
C ILE A 77 -7.94 -3.28 -24.91
N GLU A 78 -7.65 -4.58 -25.06
CA GLU A 78 -6.58 -5.09 -25.95
C GLU A 78 -5.21 -4.44 -25.68
N VAL A 79 -4.86 -4.26 -24.41
CA VAL A 79 -3.65 -3.54 -23.97
C VAL A 79 -2.33 -4.29 -24.19
N ASN A 80 -2.35 -5.50 -24.73
CA ASN A 80 -1.15 -6.33 -24.90
C ASN A 80 -0.10 -5.62 -25.75
N ASP A 81 -0.49 -5.10 -26.92
CA ASP A 81 0.43 -4.38 -27.82
C ASP A 81 0.94 -3.08 -27.18
N LEU A 82 0.07 -2.37 -26.47
CA LEU A 82 0.43 -1.15 -25.73
C LEU A 82 1.50 -1.45 -24.68
N ILE A 83 1.35 -2.54 -23.91
CA ILE A 83 2.29 -2.93 -22.87
C ILE A 83 3.61 -3.37 -23.49
N SER A 84 3.59 -4.15 -24.57
CA SER A 84 4.81 -4.56 -25.27
C SER A 84 5.59 -3.34 -25.79
N ASN A 85 4.90 -2.35 -26.36
CA ASN A 85 5.54 -1.11 -26.82
C ASN A 85 6.14 -0.32 -25.64
N LEU A 86 5.40 -0.17 -24.54
CA LEU A 86 5.88 0.54 -23.35
C LEU A 86 7.09 -0.15 -22.70
N GLN A 87 7.11 -1.48 -22.68
CA GLN A 87 8.26 -2.24 -22.17
C GLN A 87 9.50 -2.07 -23.04
N ASN A 88 9.32 -1.94 -24.36
CA ASN A 88 10.42 -1.66 -25.28
C ASN A 88 10.97 -0.23 -25.11
N ASP A 89 10.08 0.75 -24.97
CA ASP A 89 10.45 2.17 -24.83
C ASP A 89 11.03 2.48 -23.44
N TYR A 90 10.54 1.82 -22.40
CA TYR A 90 10.91 2.04 -21.01
C TYR A 90 11.26 0.73 -20.28
N PRO A 91 12.38 0.08 -20.62
CA PRO A 91 12.75 -1.24 -20.07
C PRO A 91 13.07 -1.22 -18.57
N ALA A 92 13.38 -0.04 -18.02
CA ALA A 92 13.61 0.14 -16.59
C ALA A 92 12.31 0.23 -15.77
N MET A 93 11.15 0.40 -16.41
CA MET A 93 9.85 0.49 -15.74
C MET A 93 9.07 -0.81 -15.90
N GLU A 94 8.31 -1.15 -14.87
CA GLU A 94 7.39 -2.26 -14.90
C GLU A 94 5.96 -1.76 -15.06
N PHE A 95 5.30 -2.20 -16.14
CA PHE A 95 3.91 -1.89 -16.41
C PHE A 95 3.05 -3.09 -16.03
N VAL A 96 2.03 -2.83 -15.21
CA VAL A 96 1.07 -3.83 -14.75
C VAL A 96 -0.34 -3.39 -15.09
N GLN A 97 -1.17 -4.35 -15.47
CA GLN A 97 -2.60 -4.13 -15.71
C GLN A 97 -3.33 -4.18 -14.36
N ARG A 98 -4.15 -3.17 -14.07
CA ARG A 98 -4.94 -3.12 -12.85
C ARG A 98 -6.36 -2.66 -13.15
N ILE A 99 -7.33 -3.47 -12.73
CA ILE A 99 -8.75 -3.17 -12.86
C ILE A 99 -9.31 -3.03 -11.45
N ASN A 100 -9.92 -1.88 -11.16
CA ASN A 100 -10.64 -1.68 -9.91
C ASN A 100 -12.12 -1.80 -10.22
N PHE A 101 -12.90 -2.49 -9.40
CA PHE A 101 -14.33 -2.65 -9.67
C PHE A 101 -15.14 -2.60 -8.38
N GLY A 102 -16.31 -2.00 -8.48
CA GLY A 102 -17.38 -2.17 -7.51
C GLY A 102 -18.38 -3.19 -8.05
N GLY A 103 -19.03 -3.92 -7.15
CA GLY A 103 -20.07 -4.88 -7.51
C GLY A 103 -20.99 -5.18 -6.35
N LEU A 104 -22.02 -5.96 -6.63
CA LEU A 104 -22.85 -6.58 -5.60
C LEU A 104 -22.44 -8.05 -5.50
N LEU A 105 -22.01 -8.45 -4.31
CA LEU A 105 -21.79 -9.86 -3.99
C LEU A 105 -23.12 -10.44 -3.49
N ASP A 106 -23.63 -11.43 -4.20
CA ASP A 106 -24.86 -12.13 -3.84
C ASP A 106 -24.54 -13.50 -3.24
N ALA A 107 -25.14 -13.78 -2.08
CA ALA A 107 -25.12 -15.07 -1.44
C ALA A 107 -26.46 -15.79 -1.70
N PRO A 108 -26.48 -16.85 -2.53
CA PRO A 108 -27.70 -17.58 -2.83
C PRO A 108 -28.14 -18.46 -1.65
N ASP A 109 -29.43 -18.80 -1.61
CA ASP A 109 -29.99 -19.86 -0.78
C ASP A 109 -29.92 -21.24 -1.46
N GLU A 110 -30.52 -22.25 -0.83
CA GLU A 110 -30.55 -23.64 -1.32
C GLU A 110 -31.28 -23.79 -2.68
N ASN A 111 -32.14 -22.84 -3.03
CA ASN A 111 -32.87 -22.82 -4.30
C ASN A 111 -32.16 -21.96 -5.37
N GLY A 112 -31.02 -21.36 -5.03
CA GLY A 112 -30.30 -20.43 -5.91
C GLY A 112 -30.88 -19.01 -5.92
N GLU A 113 -31.83 -18.70 -5.04
CA GLU A 113 -32.40 -17.35 -4.92
C GLU A 113 -31.51 -16.47 -4.03
N THR A 114 -31.49 -15.17 -4.34
CA THR A 114 -30.78 -14.16 -3.54
C THR A 114 -31.23 -14.20 -2.09
N LYS A 115 -30.37 -14.70 -1.19
CA LYS A 115 -30.63 -14.65 0.26
C LYS A 115 -30.13 -13.35 0.85
N LYS A 116 -28.95 -12.90 0.41
CA LYS A 116 -28.30 -11.70 0.94
C LYS A 116 -27.35 -11.12 -0.08
N GLN A 117 -27.52 -9.84 -0.35
CA GLN A 117 -26.58 -9.06 -1.17
C GLN A 117 -25.80 -8.07 -0.32
N GLY A 118 -24.56 -7.80 -0.73
CA GLY A 118 -23.71 -6.78 -0.15
C GLY A 118 -22.93 -6.04 -1.22
N VAL A 119 -22.65 -4.77 -0.99
CA VAL A 119 -21.72 -4.02 -1.84
C VAL A 119 -20.30 -4.54 -1.58
N ALA A 120 -19.61 -4.88 -2.66
CA ALA A 120 -18.22 -5.30 -2.65
C ALA A 120 -17.40 -4.38 -3.55
N ALA A 121 -16.14 -4.18 -3.18
CA ALA A 121 -15.15 -3.54 -4.03
C ALA A 121 -13.96 -4.49 -4.17
N GLY A 122 -13.37 -4.53 -5.35
CA GLY A 122 -12.29 -5.44 -5.69
C GLY A 122 -11.25 -4.79 -6.58
N ILE A 123 -10.06 -5.38 -6.55
CA ILE A 123 -8.95 -5.06 -7.44
C ILE A 123 -8.57 -6.36 -8.14
N ALA A 124 -8.49 -6.34 -9.46
CA ALA A 124 -7.94 -7.44 -10.24
C ALA A 124 -6.41 -7.42 -10.13
N VAL A 125 -5.86 -8.57 -9.79
CA VAL A 125 -4.43 -8.79 -9.56
C VAL A 125 -4.03 -10.05 -10.32
N ASP A 126 -2.93 -9.99 -11.06
CA ASP A 126 -2.38 -11.16 -11.72
C ASP A 126 -1.59 -12.01 -10.72
N ILE A 127 -2.16 -13.13 -10.29
CA ILE A 127 -1.56 -14.06 -9.33
C ILE A 127 -1.13 -15.39 -9.94
N ILE A 128 -1.52 -15.67 -11.20
CA ILE A 128 -1.29 -16.99 -11.84
C ILE A 128 -0.14 -16.92 -12.85
N SER A 129 0.09 -15.78 -13.51
CA SER A 129 1.13 -15.68 -14.53
C SER A 129 2.54 -15.87 -13.95
N GLU A 130 3.37 -16.67 -14.62
CA GLU A 130 4.72 -17.05 -14.15
C GLU A 130 5.64 -15.85 -13.90
N ASN A 131 5.47 -14.76 -14.65
CA ASN A 131 6.29 -13.55 -14.56
C ASN A 131 5.65 -12.44 -13.71
N SER A 132 4.53 -12.70 -13.02
CA SER A 132 3.87 -11.69 -12.21
C SER A 132 4.63 -11.42 -10.91
N LYS A 133 4.97 -10.15 -10.67
CA LYS A 133 5.52 -9.66 -9.40
C LYS A 133 4.45 -9.09 -8.47
N GLU A 134 3.17 -9.23 -8.81
CA GLU A 134 2.08 -8.63 -8.05
C GLU A 134 1.93 -9.23 -6.64
N ILE A 135 2.19 -10.54 -6.48
CA ILE A 135 2.14 -11.21 -5.17
C ILE A 135 3.09 -10.55 -4.18
N ASP A 136 4.32 -10.26 -4.62
CA ASP A 136 5.34 -9.60 -3.81
C ASP A 136 5.06 -8.09 -3.67
N ARG A 137 4.66 -7.42 -4.77
CA ARG A 137 4.34 -5.98 -4.78
C ARG A 137 3.27 -5.62 -3.76
N LEU A 138 2.22 -6.44 -3.70
CA LEU A 138 1.07 -6.25 -2.80
C LEU A 138 1.22 -7.00 -1.48
N ASN A 139 2.39 -7.59 -1.22
CA ASN A 139 2.71 -8.29 0.02
C ASN A 139 1.67 -9.37 0.39
N ILE A 140 1.07 -10.03 -0.61
CA ILE A 140 -0.03 -10.98 -0.43
C ILE A 140 0.45 -12.21 0.35
N LYS A 141 1.65 -12.70 0.01
CA LYS A 141 2.24 -13.89 0.64
C LYS A 141 2.42 -13.75 2.14
N ASN A 142 2.89 -12.58 2.61
CA ASN A 142 3.08 -12.33 4.04
C ASN A 142 1.78 -11.98 4.77
N SER A 143 0.75 -11.55 4.02
CA SER A 143 -0.57 -11.20 4.57
C SER A 143 -1.47 -12.43 4.78
N LEU A 144 -1.13 -13.56 4.15
CA LEU A 144 -1.92 -14.79 4.24
C LEU A 144 -1.73 -15.47 5.61
N LYS A 145 -2.79 -15.48 6.43
CA LYS A 145 -2.75 -16.12 7.77
C LYS A 145 -2.94 -17.65 7.72
N LYS A 146 -3.80 -18.13 6.82
CA LYS A 146 -4.16 -19.55 6.65
C LYS A 146 -4.55 -19.82 5.20
N GLY A 147 -4.29 -21.04 4.72
CA GLY A 147 -4.63 -21.47 3.36
C GLY A 147 -3.45 -21.37 2.39
N ARG A 148 -3.75 -21.47 1.08
CA ARG A 148 -2.80 -21.31 -0.03
C ARG A 148 -3.40 -20.36 -1.06
N LEU A 149 -2.55 -19.68 -1.83
CA LEU A 149 -3.02 -18.83 -2.93
C LEU A 149 -3.70 -19.68 -4.02
N PRO A 150 -4.68 -19.11 -4.74
CA PRO A 150 -5.25 -19.73 -5.94
C PRO A 150 -4.15 -20.07 -6.95
N GLU A 151 -4.11 -21.32 -7.41
CA GLU A 151 -3.15 -21.82 -8.41
C GLU A 151 -3.82 -22.05 -9.76
N LYS A 152 -5.14 -22.28 -9.75
CA LYS A 152 -5.93 -22.57 -10.95
C LYS A 152 -7.02 -21.50 -11.15
N PRO A 153 -7.48 -21.29 -12.40
CA PRO A 153 -8.65 -20.47 -12.66
C PRO A 153 -9.86 -20.95 -11.83
N ASN A 154 -10.65 -20.00 -11.34
CA ASN A 154 -11.85 -20.23 -10.53
C ASN A 154 -11.62 -20.87 -9.14
N GLU A 155 -10.38 -20.85 -8.62
CA GLU A 155 -10.15 -21.14 -7.21
C GLU A 155 -10.43 -19.89 -6.35
N LEU A 156 -11.07 -20.12 -5.20
CA LEU A 156 -11.31 -19.11 -4.17
C LEU A 156 -10.60 -19.55 -2.89
N LEU A 157 -10.07 -18.59 -2.13
CA LEU A 157 -9.40 -18.80 -0.85
C LEU A 157 -10.39 -18.67 0.32
#